data_AF-A0A1J3DRX5-F1
#
_entry.id   AF-A0A1J3DRX5-F1
#
_cell.length_a   1.000
_cell.length_b   1.000
_cell.length_c   1.000
_cell.angle_alpha   90.00
_cell.angle_beta   90.00
_cell.angle_gamma   90.00
#
_symmetry.space_group_name_H-M   'P 1'
#
loop_
_entity.id
_entity.type
_entity.pdbx_description
1 polymer ?
#
loop_
_entity_poly.entity_id
_entity_poly.type
_entity_poly.pdbx_seq_one_letter_code
_entity_poly.pdbx_strand_id
1 'polypeptide(L)'
;SAAVSITVRNASTVFARPSHRCFAFESFVCGKMLENFESPNFSLPNVDEKPSREQFFNLRSVDPLQYLTRNPSSSFARFTLHKYLSVVHAKMECSFFENLNQRKLVNSGGFPDSSFFATFCEMSKRIWLLHFLAFCLSENVTVFQVKRGSRFSQVYMESVKSGDESLFSGDNEDIRVGFTVVPGFKIGGNMIQSQVYLTPTTGFPPPVTS
;
A
#
# COMPACT_ATOMS: atom_id res chain seq x y z
N SER A 1 12.24 34.99 -3.64
CA SER A 1 11.31 34.93 -4.78
C SER A 1 11.53 33.59 -5.48
N ALA A 2 10.62 32.63 -5.59
CA ALA A 2 9.25 32.47 -5.10
C ALA A 2 9.09 30.99 -4.68
N ALA A 3 8.47 30.75 -3.53
CA ALA A 3 8.13 29.41 -3.08
C ALA A 3 6.90 28.92 -3.87
N VAL A 4 7.07 27.88 -4.68
CA VAL A 4 5.95 27.22 -5.34
C VAL A 4 5.28 26.32 -4.31
N SER A 5 4.25 26.88 -3.65
CA SER A 5 3.29 26.08 -2.89
C SER A 5 2.60 25.12 -3.84
N ILE A 6 2.88 23.83 -3.70
CA ILE A 6 2.10 22.77 -4.31
C ILE A 6 0.76 22.74 -3.57
N THR A 7 -0.21 23.50 -4.10
CA THR A 7 -1.61 23.43 -3.70
C THR A 7 -2.11 22.04 -4.06
N VAL A 8 -2.18 21.16 -3.06
CA VAL A 8 -2.94 19.92 -3.15
C VAL A 8 -4.38 20.31 -3.42
N ARG A 9 -4.83 20.14 -4.67
CA ARG A 9 -6.25 20.29 -5.02
C ARG A 9 -7.01 19.25 -4.20
N ASN A 10 -7.68 19.71 -3.16
CA ASN A 10 -8.66 18.94 -2.41
C ASN A 10 -9.77 18.51 -3.37
N ALA A 11 -9.62 17.33 -3.96
CA ALA A 11 -10.79 16.56 -4.30
C ALA A 11 -11.35 16.04 -2.98
N SER A 12 -12.21 16.82 -2.34
CA SER A 12 -12.88 16.42 -1.10
C SER A 12 -13.72 15.18 -1.40
N THR A 13 -13.15 14.00 -1.17
CA THR A 13 -13.92 12.79 -1.00
C THR A 13 -14.74 13.00 0.26
N VAL A 14 -16.00 13.40 0.10
CA VAL A 14 -16.96 13.40 1.20
C VAL A 14 -17.16 11.94 1.55
N PHE A 15 -16.46 11.49 2.59
CA PHE A 15 -16.65 10.16 3.12
C PHE A 15 -18.09 10.04 3.62
N ALA A 16 -18.72 8.90 3.36
CA ALA A 16 -20.09 8.66 3.82
C ALA A 16 -20.17 8.71 5.36
N ARG A 17 -19.08 8.34 6.05
CA ARG A 17 -18.91 8.48 7.49
C ARG A 17 -17.50 9.00 7.79
N PRO A 18 -17.30 9.86 8.81
CA PRO A 18 -15.96 10.32 9.19
C PRO A 18 -14.97 9.18 9.48
N SER A 19 -15.45 8.05 10.01
CA SER A 19 -14.65 6.85 10.29
C SER A 19 -14.01 6.24 9.04
N HIS A 20 -14.61 6.43 7.85
CA HIS A 20 -14.09 5.87 6.59
C HIS A 20 -12.78 6.52 6.11
N ARG A 21 -12.29 7.56 6.79
CA ARG A 21 -10.96 8.12 6.55
C ARG A 21 -9.86 7.07 6.69
N CYS A 22 -10.06 6.03 7.50
CA CYS A 22 -9.12 4.92 7.64
C CYS A 22 -8.84 4.25 6.28
N PHE A 23 -9.83 4.07 5.41
CA PHE A 23 -9.66 3.45 4.10
C PHE A 23 -8.77 4.29 3.17
N ALA A 24 -8.82 5.62 3.29
CA ALA A 24 -7.92 6.48 2.51
C ALA A 24 -6.47 6.38 3.00
N PHE A 25 -6.27 6.24 4.32
CA PHE A 25 -4.94 5.98 4.87
C PHE A 25 -4.44 4.59 4.48
N GLU A 26 -5.30 3.58 4.54
CA GLU A 26 -5.00 2.22 4.07
C GLU A 26 -4.64 2.20 2.59
N SER A 27 -5.42 2.87 1.74
CA SER A 27 -5.11 3.09 0.32
C SER A 27 -3.72 3.68 0.10
N PHE A 28 -3.37 4.71 0.86
CA PHE A 28 -2.04 5.31 0.82
C PHE A 28 -0.94 4.33 1.20
N VAL A 29 -1.11 3.60 2.31
CA VAL A 29 -0.13 2.61 2.79
C VAL A 29 0.02 1.47 1.78
N CYS A 30 -1.08 0.88 1.31
CA CYS A 30 -1.08 -0.18 0.30
C CYS A 30 -0.40 0.28 -0.99
N GLY A 31 -0.73 1.47 -1.49
CA GLY A 31 -0.10 2.04 -2.68
C GLY A 31 1.42 2.17 -2.53
N LYS A 32 1.90 2.66 -1.38
CA LYS A 32 3.35 2.78 -1.11
C LYS A 32 4.04 1.45 -0.88
N MET A 33 3.41 0.54 -0.14
CA MET A 33 3.99 -0.77 0.16
C MET A 33 4.08 -1.67 -1.08
N LEU A 34 3.07 -1.61 -1.97
CA LEU A 34 2.99 -2.42 -3.19
C LEU A 34 3.56 -1.72 -4.43
N GLU A 35 4.07 -0.50 -4.31
CA GLU A 35 4.79 0.19 -5.39
C GLU A 35 5.95 -0.69 -5.91
N ASN A 36 5.98 -0.92 -7.23
CA ASN A 36 6.91 -1.79 -7.96
C ASN A 36 6.80 -3.29 -7.66
N PHE A 37 5.68 -3.77 -7.10
CA PHE A 37 5.48 -5.20 -6.80
C PHE A 37 5.61 -6.12 -8.04
N GLU A 38 5.32 -5.62 -9.25
CA GLU A 38 5.46 -6.40 -10.49
C GLU A 38 6.93 -6.59 -10.92
N SER A 39 7.86 -5.84 -10.31
CA SER A 39 9.27 -5.89 -10.66
C SER A 39 10.03 -6.82 -9.70
N PRO A 40 11.03 -7.58 -10.18
CA PRO A 40 11.91 -8.35 -9.31
C PRO A 40 12.47 -7.47 -8.18
N ASN A 41 12.41 -7.95 -6.95
CA ASN A 41 12.89 -7.24 -5.76
C ASN A 41 12.40 -5.78 -5.63
N PHE A 42 11.18 -5.46 -6.11
CA PHE A 42 10.61 -4.11 -6.08
C PHE A 42 11.45 -3.04 -6.81
N SER A 43 12.30 -3.44 -7.76
CA SER A 43 13.27 -2.56 -8.44
C SER A 43 14.23 -1.84 -7.48
N LEU A 44 14.57 -2.47 -6.35
CA LEU A 44 15.53 -1.92 -5.40
C LEU A 44 16.94 -1.93 -6.01
N PRO A 45 17.72 -0.84 -5.85
CA PRO A 45 19.08 -0.78 -6.37
C PRO A 45 20.00 -1.77 -5.64
N ASN A 46 20.96 -2.33 -6.35
CA ASN A 46 21.99 -3.25 -5.82
C ASN A 46 21.41 -4.53 -5.18
N VAL A 47 20.38 -5.10 -5.80
CA VAL A 47 19.82 -6.40 -5.42
C VAL A 47 20.01 -7.39 -6.57
N ASP A 48 21.21 -7.95 -6.68
CA ASP A 48 21.55 -8.98 -7.67
C ASP A 48 21.12 -10.40 -7.24
N GLU A 49 20.67 -10.55 -5.99
CA GLU A 49 20.26 -11.84 -5.46
C GLU A 49 18.85 -12.21 -5.92
N LYS A 50 18.75 -13.33 -6.65
CA LYS A 50 17.48 -14.05 -6.77
C LYS A 50 17.05 -14.50 -5.37
N PRO A 51 15.80 -14.22 -4.96
CA PRO A 51 15.32 -14.63 -3.66
C PRO A 51 15.49 -16.14 -3.45
N SER A 52 16.21 -16.57 -2.41
CA SER A 52 16.41 -18.00 -2.15
C SER A 52 15.27 -18.57 -1.31
N ARG A 53 14.95 -19.86 -1.53
CA ARG A 53 13.92 -20.57 -0.76
C ARG A 53 14.26 -20.63 0.74
N GLU A 54 15.56 -20.66 1.07
CA GLU A 54 16.05 -20.63 2.45
C GLU A 54 15.81 -19.28 3.12
N GLN A 55 16.10 -18.17 2.42
CA GLN A 55 15.80 -16.82 2.92
C GLN A 55 14.31 -16.65 3.22
N PHE A 56 13.43 -17.21 2.40
CA PHE A 56 11.99 -17.20 2.63
C PHE A 56 11.59 -17.92 3.92
N PHE A 57 12.03 -19.16 4.12
CA PHE A 57 11.68 -19.93 5.32
C PHE A 57 12.24 -19.32 6.59
N ASN A 58 13.47 -18.80 6.53
CA ASN A 58 14.11 -18.12 7.65
C ASN A 58 13.33 -16.87 8.04
N LEU A 59 12.97 -16.02 7.08
CA LEU A 59 12.21 -14.80 7.37
C LEU A 59 10.79 -15.12 7.86
N ARG A 60 10.13 -16.15 7.30
CA ARG A 60 8.76 -16.53 7.69
C ARG A 60 8.65 -16.86 9.17
N SER A 61 9.62 -17.58 9.73
CA SER A 61 9.56 -18.15 11.09
C SER A 61 10.18 -17.28 12.18
N VAL A 62 10.82 -16.15 11.84
CA VAL A 62 11.55 -15.29 12.78
C VAL A 62 10.86 -13.94 12.91
N ASP A 63 10.97 -13.32 14.10
CA ASP A 63 10.60 -11.92 14.30
C ASP A 63 11.34 -11.02 13.30
N PRO A 64 10.63 -10.15 12.55
CA PRO A 64 11.25 -9.41 11.47
C PRO A 64 12.28 -8.40 11.98
N LEU A 65 12.09 -7.80 13.16
CA LEU A 65 13.07 -6.86 13.70
C LEU A 65 14.37 -7.59 14.09
N GLN A 66 14.26 -8.73 14.77
CA GLN A 66 15.40 -9.59 15.09
C GLN A 66 16.12 -10.08 13.81
N TYR A 67 15.37 -10.44 12.76
CA TYR A 67 15.95 -10.83 11.48
C TYR A 67 16.77 -9.69 10.87
N LEU A 68 16.24 -8.45 10.89
CA LEU A 68 16.91 -7.27 10.37
C LEU A 68 18.20 -6.95 11.11
N THR A 69 18.19 -7.01 12.45
CA THR A 69 19.39 -6.80 13.27
C THR A 69 20.48 -7.82 12.97
N ARG A 70 20.12 -9.08 12.70
CA ARG A 70 21.08 -10.14 12.32
C ARG A 70 21.56 -10.04 10.87
N ASN A 71 20.73 -9.49 9.98
CA ASN A 71 20.98 -9.46 8.54
C ASN A 71 20.80 -8.04 7.96
N PRO A 72 21.58 -7.04 8.42
CA PRO A 72 21.38 -5.64 8.08
C PRO A 72 21.58 -5.32 6.60
N SER A 73 22.37 -6.13 5.89
CA SER A 73 22.66 -5.98 4.46
C SER A 73 21.73 -6.79 3.54
N SER A 74 20.71 -7.46 4.07
CA SER A 74 19.79 -8.28 3.28
C SER A 74 18.88 -7.44 2.38
N SER A 75 18.36 -8.04 1.31
CA SER A 75 17.36 -7.41 0.43
C SER A 75 16.10 -7.01 1.17
N PHE A 76 15.66 -7.82 2.13
CA PHE A 76 14.54 -7.50 3.02
C PHE A 76 14.82 -6.28 3.91
N ALA A 77 16.06 -6.12 4.38
CA ALA A 77 16.47 -4.93 5.12
C ALA A 77 16.40 -3.66 4.27
N ARG A 78 16.98 -3.69 3.06
CA ARG A 78 16.90 -2.57 2.12
C ARG A 78 15.44 -2.23 1.78
N PHE A 79 14.62 -3.25 1.51
CA PHE A 79 13.19 -3.08 1.28
C PHE A 79 12.49 -2.39 2.45
N THR A 80 12.69 -2.89 3.68
CA THR A 80 12.02 -2.38 4.87
C THR A 80 12.39 -0.91 5.12
N LEU A 81 13.67 -0.56 5.02
CA LEU A 81 14.14 0.83 5.20
C LEU A 81 13.59 1.74 4.10
N HIS A 82 13.64 1.31 2.84
CA HIS A 82 13.11 2.07 1.71
C HIS A 82 11.61 2.33 1.85
N LYS A 83 10.83 1.29 2.17
CA LYS A 83 9.39 1.41 2.37
C LYS A 83 9.03 2.23 3.60
N TYR A 84 9.80 2.13 4.69
CA TYR A 84 9.60 2.99 5.85
C TYR A 84 9.73 4.47 5.48
N LEU A 85 10.80 4.83 4.77
CA LEU A 85 11.03 6.22 4.37
C LEU A 85 9.99 6.74 3.36
N SER A 86 9.38 5.85 2.56
CA SER A 86 8.35 6.19 1.58
C SER A 86 6.94 6.27 2.16
N VAL A 87 6.61 5.45 3.17
CA VAL A 87 5.32 5.44 3.86
C VAL A 87 5.30 6.50 4.98
N VAL A 88 6.32 6.54 5.83
CA VAL A 88 6.36 7.37 7.04
C VAL A 88 7.10 8.67 6.74
N HIS A 89 6.35 9.67 6.29
CA HIS A 89 6.85 11.02 6.05
C HIS A 89 7.36 11.69 7.33
N ALA A 90 8.36 12.58 7.22
CA ALA A 90 8.93 13.31 8.37
C ALA A 90 7.87 14.05 9.22
N LYS A 91 6.84 14.62 8.58
CA LYS A 91 5.69 15.24 9.28
C LYS A 91 4.90 14.24 10.13
N MET A 92 4.76 13.00 9.67
CA MET A 92 4.10 11.94 10.44
C MET A 92 4.95 11.56 11.65
N GLU A 93 6.26 11.35 11.46
CA GLU A 93 7.18 11.09 12.59
C GLU A 93 7.17 12.21 13.62
N CYS A 94 7.28 13.48 13.21
CA CYS A 94 7.19 14.59 14.15
C CYS A 94 5.86 14.62 14.91
N SER A 95 4.75 14.21 14.27
CA SER A 95 3.44 14.17 14.92
C SER A 95 3.29 12.96 15.86
N PHE A 96 3.96 11.84 15.56
CA PHE A 96 3.90 10.61 16.36
C PHE A 96 4.91 10.60 17.53
N PHE A 97 6.08 11.18 17.32
CA PHE A 97 7.24 11.04 18.21
C PHE A 97 7.84 12.37 18.66
N GLU A 98 7.31 13.51 18.18
CA GLU A 98 7.80 14.88 18.47
C GLU A 98 9.25 15.16 18.01
N ASN A 99 9.90 14.21 17.34
CA ASN A 99 11.26 14.32 16.85
C ASN A 99 11.49 13.46 15.58
N LEU A 100 12.67 13.57 14.97
CA LEU A 100 13.09 12.84 13.77
C LEU A 100 14.27 11.89 14.04
N ASN A 101 14.47 11.47 15.29
CA ASN A 101 15.59 10.58 15.64
C ASN A 101 15.44 9.23 14.95
N GLN A 102 14.20 8.75 14.83
CA GLN A 102 13.88 7.52 14.12
C GLN A 102 14.25 7.62 12.63
N ARG A 103 13.80 8.68 11.93
CA ARG A 103 14.22 8.99 10.55
C ARG A 103 15.73 9.00 10.38
N LYS A 104 16.47 9.67 11.29
CA LYS A 104 17.93 9.78 11.23
C LYS A 104 18.59 8.39 11.28
N LEU A 105 18.14 7.55 12.21
CA LEU A 105 18.64 6.18 12.35
C LEU A 105 18.33 5.33 11.11
N VAL A 106 17.11 5.40 10.58
CA VAL A 106 16.72 4.68 9.36
C VAL A 106 17.54 5.15 8.15
N ASN A 107 17.76 6.47 8.00
CA ASN A 107 18.60 7.02 6.93
C ASN A 107 20.06 6.54 7.00
N SER A 108 20.58 6.29 8.21
CA SER A 108 21.92 5.68 8.39
C SER A 108 21.93 4.16 8.24
N GLY A 109 20.82 3.54 7.83
CA GLY A 109 20.69 2.09 7.66
C GLY A 109 20.40 1.31 8.95
N GLY A 110 20.07 2.00 10.04
CA GLY A 110 19.78 1.39 11.34
C GLY A 110 18.31 1.01 11.51
N PHE A 111 18.05 0.13 12.49
CA PHE A 111 16.71 -0.35 12.84
C PHE A 111 16.30 0.21 14.21
N PRO A 112 15.31 1.11 14.26
CA PRO A 112 14.80 1.66 15.50
C PRO A 112 14.20 0.58 16.41
N ASP A 113 14.62 0.57 17.68
CA ASP A 113 14.00 -0.24 18.73
C ASP A 113 12.76 0.48 19.27
N SER A 114 11.65 0.37 18.53
CA SER A 114 10.35 0.95 18.89
C SER A 114 9.22 0.02 18.50
N SER A 115 8.12 0.04 19.26
CA SER A 115 6.91 -0.74 18.95
C SER A 115 6.32 -0.37 17.59
N PHE A 116 6.38 0.92 17.22
CA PHE A 116 5.94 1.38 15.90
C PHE A 116 6.79 0.76 14.79
N PHE A 117 8.12 0.79 14.90
CA PHE A 117 8.99 0.21 13.89
C PHE A 117 8.85 -1.32 13.83
N ALA A 118 8.74 -2.00 14.96
CA ALA A 118 8.49 -3.45 15.00
C ALA A 118 7.18 -3.83 14.28
N THR A 119 6.11 -3.06 14.50
CA THR A 119 4.83 -3.24 13.78
C THR A 119 4.97 -2.96 12.27
N PHE A 120 5.77 -1.95 11.91
CA PHE A 120 6.10 -1.67 10.51
C PHE A 120 6.90 -2.81 9.85
N CYS A 121 7.83 -3.43 10.59
CA CYS A 121 8.60 -4.59 10.14
C CYS A 121 7.69 -5.81 9.89
N GLU A 122 6.66 -6.03 10.71
CA GLU A 122 5.65 -7.07 10.48
C GLU A 122 4.87 -6.85 9.18
N MET A 123 4.45 -5.61 8.93
CA MET A 123 3.80 -5.26 7.65
C MET A 123 4.75 -5.48 6.48
N SER A 124 5.98 -4.97 6.57
CA SER A 124 7.02 -5.15 5.55
C SER A 124 7.28 -6.63 5.25
N LYS A 125 7.38 -7.46 6.28
CA LYS A 125 7.57 -8.92 6.16
C LYS A 125 6.42 -9.56 5.38
N ARG A 126 5.17 -9.24 5.70
CA ARG A 126 3.99 -9.81 5.00
C ARG A 126 4.01 -9.47 3.51
N ILE A 127 4.31 -8.21 3.17
CA ILE A 127 4.39 -7.77 1.77
C ILE A 127 5.57 -8.43 1.04
N TRP A 128 6.72 -8.55 1.70
CA TRP A 128 7.90 -9.22 1.12
C TRP A 128 7.66 -10.70 0.86
N LEU A 129 7.02 -11.41 1.80
CA LEU A 129 6.66 -12.82 1.63
C LEU A 129 5.58 -13.01 0.55
N LEU A 130 4.62 -12.09 0.45
CA LEU A 130 3.63 -12.08 -0.64
C LEU A 130 4.30 -11.91 -2.00
N HIS A 131 5.27 -11.01 -2.11
CA HIS A 131 6.09 -10.81 -3.32
C HIS A 131 6.82 -12.09 -3.71
N PHE A 132 7.53 -12.70 -2.77
CA PHE A 132 8.21 -13.96 -2.98
C PHE A 132 7.25 -15.04 -3.48
N LEU A 133 6.09 -15.18 -2.82
CA LEU A 133 5.08 -16.16 -3.18
C LEU A 133 4.54 -15.93 -4.59
N ALA A 134 4.23 -14.69 -4.95
CA ALA A 134 3.72 -14.35 -6.28
C ALA A 134 4.70 -14.78 -7.38
N PHE A 135 5.99 -14.48 -7.22
CA PHE A 135 7.04 -14.85 -8.17
C PHE A 135 7.41 -16.35 -8.15
N CYS A 136 7.13 -17.06 -7.06
CA CYS A 136 7.20 -18.53 -7.06
C CYS A 136 6.06 -19.18 -7.84
N LEU A 137 4.90 -18.52 -7.94
CA LEU A 137 3.71 -19.06 -8.62
C LEU A 137 3.71 -18.72 -10.12
N SER A 138 4.17 -17.53 -10.50
CA SER A 138 4.20 -17.11 -11.90
C SER A 138 5.22 -16.00 -12.12
N GLU A 139 5.82 -15.97 -13.32
CA GLU A 139 6.57 -14.81 -13.81
C GLU A 139 5.65 -13.66 -14.27
N ASN A 140 4.36 -13.97 -14.52
CA ASN A 140 3.35 -12.99 -14.92
C ASN A 140 2.58 -12.48 -13.70
N VAL A 141 3.18 -11.52 -12.99
CA VAL A 141 2.57 -10.84 -11.85
C VAL A 141 2.17 -9.43 -12.27
N THR A 142 0.89 -9.10 -12.11
CA THR A 142 0.35 -7.75 -12.34
C THR A 142 -0.41 -7.28 -11.12
N VAL A 143 -0.23 -6.03 -10.74
CA VAL A 143 -0.96 -5.34 -9.69
C VAL A 143 -1.77 -4.23 -10.33
N PHE A 144 -3.10 -4.31 -10.21
CA PHE A 144 -3.99 -3.33 -10.82
C PHE A 144 -4.71 -2.50 -9.76
N GLN A 145 -4.92 -1.24 -10.09
CA GLN A 145 -5.75 -0.32 -9.32
C GLN A 145 -6.91 0.15 -10.17
N VAL A 146 -8.09 0.24 -9.55
CA VAL A 146 -9.29 0.70 -10.22
C VAL A 146 -9.33 2.22 -10.21
N LYS A 147 -9.50 2.80 -11.41
CA LYS A 147 -9.62 4.26 -11.58
C LYS A 147 -10.86 4.79 -10.85
N ARG A 148 -10.70 5.94 -10.20
CA ARG A 148 -11.81 6.71 -9.65
C ARG A 148 -12.83 7.04 -10.75
N GLY A 149 -14.12 6.87 -10.45
CA GLY A 149 -15.23 7.07 -11.39
C GLY A 149 -15.55 5.84 -12.24
N SER A 150 -14.85 4.72 -12.09
CA SER A 150 -15.20 3.47 -12.77
C SER A 150 -16.50 2.88 -12.22
N ARG A 151 -17.23 2.15 -13.07
CA ARG A 151 -18.38 1.33 -12.64
C ARG A 151 -17.88 0.19 -11.76
N PHE A 152 -18.63 -0.14 -10.70
CA PHE A 152 -18.32 -1.28 -9.85
C PHE A 152 -18.55 -2.60 -10.62
N SER A 153 -17.66 -3.56 -10.44
CA SER A 153 -17.80 -4.90 -11.00
C SER A 153 -17.39 -5.94 -9.96
N GLN A 154 -18.37 -6.71 -9.50
CA GLN A 154 -18.14 -7.77 -8.51
C GLN A 154 -17.26 -8.91 -9.03
N VAL A 155 -16.93 -8.95 -10.32
CA VAL A 155 -16.04 -9.98 -10.91
C VAL A 155 -14.59 -9.75 -10.47
N TYR A 156 -14.12 -8.50 -10.43
CA TYR A 156 -12.73 -8.16 -10.14
C TYR A 156 -12.58 -7.10 -9.03
N MET A 157 -13.68 -6.70 -8.39
CA MET A 157 -13.70 -5.74 -7.30
C MET A 157 -14.53 -6.26 -6.12
N GLU A 158 -14.08 -5.91 -4.92
CA GLU A 158 -14.79 -6.13 -3.66
C GLU A 158 -15.03 -4.77 -2.98
N SER A 159 -16.22 -4.54 -2.43
CA SER A 159 -16.47 -3.31 -1.67
C SER A 159 -16.01 -3.46 -0.23
N VAL A 160 -15.24 -2.49 0.28
CA VAL A 160 -14.90 -2.44 1.72
C VAL A 160 -16.08 -2.09 2.63
N LYS A 161 -17.22 -1.71 2.03
CA LYS A 161 -18.48 -1.42 2.72
C LYS A 161 -19.37 -2.67 2.75
N SER A 162 -18.92 -3.74 3.38
CA SER A 162 -19.62 -5.03 3.38
C SER A 162 -20.89 -5.08 4.27
N GLY A 163 -21.45 -3.93 4.67
CA GLY A 163 -22.57 -3.88 5.62
C GLY A 163 -23.51 -2.68 5.49
N ASP A 164 -23.37 -1.87 4.43
CA ASP A 164 -24.33 -0.81 4.10
C ASP A 164 -25.05 -1.21 2.79
N GLU A 165 -25.77 -2.34 2.88
CA GLU A 165 -26.61 -2.93 1.82
C GLU A 165 -27.61 -1.93 1.21
N SER A 166 -27.87 -0.82 1.91
CA SER A 166 -28.68 0.32 1.47
C SER A 166 -28.15 1.01 0.21
N LEU A 167 -26.85 0.89 -0.09
CA LEU A 167 -26.26 1.47 -1.30
C LEU A 167 -26.54 0.63 -2.55
N PHE A 168 -26.82 -0.67 -2.40
CA PHE A 168 -27.00 -1.60 -3.52
C PHE A 168 -28.47 -1.93 -3.81
N SER A 169 -29.41 -1.33 -3.05
CA SER A 169 -30.85 -1.58 -3.16
C SER A 169 -31.58 -0.66 -4.15
N GLY A 170 -30.87 0.28 -4.80
CA GLY A 170 -31.35 1.09 -5.92
C GLY A 170 -30.54 0.85 -7.18
N ASP A 171 -31.00 1.32 -8.34
CA ASP A 171 -30.34 1.12 -9.64
C ASP A 171 -28.82 1.32 -9.54
N ASN A 172 -28.07 0.24 -9.76
CA ASN A 172 -26.60 0.17 -9.70
C ASN A 172 -25.89 1.18 -10.64
N GLU A 173 -26.65 1.91 -11.46
CA GLU A 173 -26.14 2.96 -12.34
C GLU A 173 -25.51 4.13 -11.58
N ASP A 174 -25.87 4.31 -10.30
CA ASP A 174 -25.44 5.44 -9.48
C ASP A 174 -24.25 5.19 -8.54
N ILE A 175 -23.63 4.01 -8.61
CA ILE A 175 -22.45 3.72 -7.78
C ILE A 175 -21.19 3.76 -8.63
N ARG A 176 -20.18 4.48 -8.13
CA ARG A 176 -18.86 4.59 -8.76
C ARG A 176 -17.77 4.32 -7.76
N VAL A 177 -16.63 3.86 -8.27
CA VAL A 177 -15.42 3.70 -7.47
C VAL A 177 -14.92 5.08 -7.06
N GLY A 178 -14.87 5.35 -5.76
CA GLY A 178 -14.26 6.54 -5.19
C GLY A 178 -12.74 6.45 -5.28
N PHE A 179 -12.18 5.35 -4.77
CA PHE A 179 -10.75 5.03 -4.86
C PHE A 179 -10.51 3.54 -4.56
N THR A 180 -9.32 3.05 -4.93
CA THR A 180 -8.83 1.71 -4.58
C THR A 180 -8.27 1.73 -3.17
N VAL A 181 -8.79 0.88 -2.27
CA VAL A 181 -8.27 0.69 -0.92
C VAL A 181 -7.11 -0.30 -0.95
N VAL A 182 -7.33 -1.48 -1.53
CA VAL A 182 -6.28 -2.48 -1.73
C VAL A 182 -6.21 -2.82 -3.22
N PRO A 183 -5.02 -2.71 -3.85
CA PRO A 183 -4.84 -3.14 -5.24
C PRO A 183 -5.25 -4.59 -5.45
N GLY A 184 -5.78 -4.89 -6.64
CA GLY A 184 -6.01 -6.27 -7.06
C GLY A 184 -4.75 -6.88 -7.66
N PHE A 185 -4.71 -8.20 -7.73
CA PHE A 185 -3.56 -8.95 -8.27
C PHE A 185 -3.99 -9.89 -9.37
N LYS A 186 -3.17 -10.00 -10.41
CA LYS A 186 -3.23 -11.07 -11.39
C LYS A 186 -1.91 -11.83 -11.35
N ILE A 187 -1.97 -13.10 -10.95
CA ILE A 187 -0.78 -13.96 -10.80
C ILE A 187 -1.02 -15.17 -11.70
N GLY A 188 -0.36 -15.18 -12.85
CA GLY A 188 -0.63 -16.16 -13.91
C GLY A 188 -2.09 -16.09 -14.38
N GLY A 189 -2.82 -17.20 -14.23
CA GLY A 189 -4.26 -17.28 -14.54
C GLY A 189 -5.19 -16.87 -13.40
N ASN A 190 -4.66 -16.69 -12.18
CA ASN A 190 -5.46 -16.37 -11.01
C ASN A 190 -5.64 -14.85 -10.86
N MET A 191 -6.85 -14.42 -10.50
CA MET A 191 -7.17 -13.03 -10.23
C MET A 191 -7.68 -12.88 -8.80
N ILE A 192 -7.06 -11.98 -8.05
CA ILE A 192 -7.47 -11.53 -6.72
C ILE A 192 -8.10 -10.16 -6.89
N GLN A 193 -9.31 -9.99 -6.35
CA GLN A 193 -10.10 -8.79 -6.51
C GLN A 193 -9.45 -7.58 -5.84
N SER A 194 -9.64 -6.40 -6.42
CA SER A 194 -9.26 -5.15 -5.79
C SER A 194 -10.33 -4.71 -4.79
N GLN A 195 -9.92 -4.34 -3.59
CA GLN A 195 -10.85 -3.74 -2.63
C GLN A 195 -11.02 -2.26 -2.93
N VAL A 196 -12.26 -1.83 -3.11
CA VAL A 196 -12.61 -0.46 -3.54
C VAL A 196 -13.57 0.20 -2.57
N TYR A 197 -13.37 1.49 -2.37
CA TYR A 197 -14.32 2.34 -1.67
C TYR A 197 -15.32 2.91 -2.67
N LEU A 198 -16.61 2.64 -2.46
CA LEU A 198 -17.67 3.08 -3.36
C LEU A 198 -18.32 4.39 -2.92
N THR A 199 -18.68 5.22 -3.89
CA THR A 199 -19.33 6.53 -3.71
C THR A 199 -20.49 6.69 -4.70
N PRO A 200 -21.61 7.31 -4.29
CA PRO A 200 -22.67 7.69 -5.22
C PRO A 200 -22.18 8.65 -6.32
N THR A 201 -22.76 8.59 -7.52
CA THR A 201 -22.40 9.44 -8.67
C THR A 201 -22.62 10.92 -8.41
N THR A 202 -23.55 11.29 -7.51
CA THR A 202 -23.82 12.68 -7.09
C THR A 202 -22.62 13.37 -6.43
N GLY A 203 -21.58 12.63 -6.03
CA GLY A 203 -20.31 13.16 -5.51
C GLY A 203 -19.25 13.48 -6.58
N PHE A 204 -19.56 13.33 -7.87
CA PHE A 204 -18.65 13.65 -8.97
C PHE A 204 -19.10 14.93 -9.68
N PRO A 205 -18.25 15.99 -9.75
CA PRO A 205 -18.55 17.11 -10.63
C PRO A 205 -18.61 16.59 -12.08
N PRO A 206 -19.54 17.11 -12.90
CA PRO A 206 -19.62 16.73 -14.31
C PRO A 206 -18.28 17.00 -14.99
N PRO A 207 -17.87 16.18 -15.97
CA PRO A 207 -16.67 16.45 -16.75
C PRO A 207 -16.81 17.83 -17.40
N VAL A 208 -15.83 18.70 -17.16
CA VAL A 208 -15.78 20.02 -17.79
C VAL A 208 -15.57 19.78 -19.28
N THR A 209 -16.62 20.03 -20.07
CA THR A 209 -16.54 20.03 -21.53
C THR A 209 -15.71 21.24 -21.95
N SER A 210 -14.55 20.98 -22.56
CA SER A 210 -13.79 21.96 -23.35
C SER A 210 -14.48 22.25 -24.68
#